data_AF-A0A4U1JIA1-F1
#
_entry.id   AF-A0A4U1JIA1-F1
#
_cell.length_a   1.000
_cell.length_b   1.000
_cell.length_c   1.000
_cell.angle_alpha   90.00
_cell.angle_beta   90.00
_cell.angle_gamma   90.00
#
_symmetry.space_group_name_H-M   'P 1'
#
loop_
_entity.id
_entity.type
_entity.pdbx_description
1 polymer ?
#
loop_
_entity_poly.entity_id
_entity_poly.type
_entity_poly.pdbx_seq_one_letter_code
_entity_poly.pdbx_strand_id
1 'polypeptide(L)'
;MNRPIDSRKEFLEVLEQTRIEAEARFQRAPRSALYESIARQLAAMQSMTESGRTPTEDERESITIGLLAARELEPAQDPDLVDFIERLHELNGYFTAWPPN
;
A
#
# COMPACT_ATOMS: atom_id res chain seq x y z
N MET A 1 6.58 0.66 -15.26
CA MET A 1 7.71 0.23 -14.42
C MET A 1 8.20 1.41 -13.61
N ASN A 2 7.52 1.66 -12.50
CA ASN A 2 8.07 2.50 -11.44
C ASN A 2 9.33 1.84 -10.86
N ARG A 3 10.29 2.68 -10.45
CA ARG A 3 11.50 2.22 -9.75
C ARG A 3 11.11 1.68 -8.37
N PRO A 4 11.79 0.65 -7.85
CA PRO A 4 11.55 0.20 -6.49
C PRO A 4 11.75 1.32 -5.47
N ILE A 5 10.92 1.31 -4.42
CA ILE A 5 11.08 2.21 -3.27
C ILE A 5 12.40 1.85 -2.57
N ASP A 6 13.31 2.81 -2.42
CA ASP A 6 14.64 2.55 -1.84
C ASP A 6 14.94 3.30 -0.54
N SER A 7 14.02 4.17 -0.10
CA SER A 7 14.20 4.96 1.11
C SER A 7 12.92 5.09 1.94
N ARG A 8 13.08 5.30 3.26
CA ARG A 8 11.93 5.51 4.16
C ARG A 8 11.13 6.76 3.78
N LYS A 9 11.81 7.78 3.27
CA LYS A 9 11.17 9.00 2.79
C LYS A 9 10.28 8.71 1.59
N GLU A 10 10.82 8.04 0.57
CA GLU A 10 10.06 7.65 -0.62
C GLU A 10 8.89 6.73 -0.25
N PHE A 11 9.10 5.78 0.66
CA PHE A 11 8.03 4.95 1.20
C PHE A 11 6.87 5.78 1.76
N LEU A 12 7.14 6.75 2.64
CA LEU A 12 6.11 7.58 3.26
C LEU A 12 5.38 8.48 2.24
N GLU A 13 6.09 9.00 1.24
CA GLU A 13 5.51 9.80 0.17
C GLU A 13 4.57 8.96 -0.71
N VAL A 14 5.01 7.78 -1.14
CA VAL A 14 4.20 6.84 -1.94
C VAL A 14 3.02 6.32 -1.12
N LEU A 15 3.22 6.06 0.16
CA LEU A 15 2.17 5.57 1.06
C LEU A 15 1.03 6.58 1.18
N GLU A 16 1.33 7.85 1.43
CA GLU A 16 0.30 8.89 1.57
C GLU A 16 -0.47 9.09 0.26
N GLN A 17 0.23 9.18 -0.87
CA GLN A 17 -0.41 9.31 -2.18
C GLN A 17 -1.34 8.13 -2.49
N THR A 18 -0.86 6.91 -2.23
CA THR A 18 -1.61 5.68 -2.51
C THR A 18 -2.81 5.54 -1.58
N ARG A 19 -2.69 5.97 -0.31
CA ARG A 19 -3.79 5.99 0.67
C ARG A 19 -4.90 6.95 0.25
N ILE A 20 -4.55 8.18 -0.14
CA ILE A 20 -5.52 9.17 -0.65
C ILE A 20 -6.28 8.61 -1.86
N GLU A 21 -5.55 7.95 -2.75
CA GLU A 21 -6.12 7.37 -3.96
C GLU A 21 -7.02 6.16 -3.68
N ALA A 22 -6.66 5.30 -2.72
CA ALA A 22 -7.50 4.18 -2.27
C ALA A 22 -8.81 4.68 -1.67
N GLU A 23 -8.74 5.75 -0.85
CA GLU A 23 -9.93 6.40 -0.30
C GLU A 23 -10.81 7.00 -1.41
N ALA A 24 -10.21 7.69 -2.39
CA ALA A 24 -10.97 8.22 -3.53
C ALA A 24 -11.66 7.11 -4.34
N ARG A 25 -11.00 5.95 -4.52
CA ARG A 25 -11.61 4.77 -5.18
C ARG A 25 -12.76 4.20 -4.34
N PHE A 26 -12.61 4.11 -3.03
CA PHE A 26 -13.68 3.69 -2.12
C PHE A 26 -14.88 4.64 -2.18
N GLN A 27 -14.66 5.96 -2.22
CA GLN A 27 -15.73 6.95 -2.32
C GLN A 27 -16.48 6.91 -3.67
N ARG A 28 -15.81 6.50 -4.76
CA ARG A 28 -16.43 6.32 -6.09
C ARG A 28 -17.19 5.00 -6.21
N ALA A 29 -16.79 3.99 -5.45
CA ALA A 29 -17.46 2.69 -5.37
C ALA A 29 -17.80 2.35 -3.90
N PRO A 30 -18.66 3.15 -3.25
CA PRO A 30 -19.00 2.93 -1.85
C PRO A 30 -19.71 1.57 -1.75
N ARG A 31 -19.24 0.72 -0.83
CA ARG A 31 -19.52 -0.75 -0.67
C ARG A 31 -18.50 -1.69 -1.30
N SER A 32 -17.44 -1.21 -1.94
CA SER A 32 -16.30 -2.08 -2.27
C SER A 32 -15.52 -2.44 -1.00
N ALA A 33 -15.78 -3.63 -0.45
CA ALA A 33 -15.05 -4.17 0.68
C ALA A 33 -13.53 -4.29 0.40
N LEU A 34 -13.16 -4.42 -0.89
CA LEU A 34 -11.79 -4.43 -1.35
C LEU A 34 -11.09 -3.09 -1.12
N TYR A 35 -11.63 -2.00 -1.67
CA TYR A 35 -11.00 -0.67 -1.54
C TYR A 35 -11.02 -0.18 -0.09
N GLU A 36 -12.04 -0.55 0.69
CA GLU A 36 -12.06 -0.29 2.12
C GLU A 36 -10.92 -1.04 2.85
N SER A 37 -10.70 -2.32 2.53
CA SER A 37 -9.61 -3.11 3.10
C SER A 37 -8.24 -2.54 2.75
N ILE A 38 -8.03 -2.18 1.49
CA ILE A 38 -6.80 -1.55 0.99
C ILE A 38 -6.55 -0.23 1.74
N ALA A 39 -7.55 0.65 1.82
CA ALA A 39 -7.41 1.94 2.52
C ALA A 39 -7.06 1.76 4.00
N ARG A 40 -7.70 0.80 4.70
CA ARG A 40 -7.41 0.48 6.10
C ARG A 40 -5.97 -0.02 6.29
N GLN A 41 -5.48 -0.89 5.41
CA GLN A 41 -4.11 -1.42 5.51
C GLN A 41 -3.06 -0.34 5.24
N LEU A 42 -3.30 0.56 4.28
CA LEU A 42 -2.42 1.72 4.03
C LEU A 42 -2.40 2.67 5.24
N ALA A 43 -3.55 2.93 5.86
CA ALA A 43 -3.61 3.71 7.10
C ALA A 43 -2.88 3.01 8.27
N ALA A 44 -2.97 1.68 8.36
CA ALA A 44 -2.23 0.91 9.35
C ALA A 44 -0.71 1.02 9.15
N MET A 45 -0.22 0.83 7.92
CA MET A 45 1.20 1.07 7.59
C MET A 45 1.67 2.47 8.02
N GLN A 46 0.84 3.49 7.81
CA GLN A 46 1.16 4.87 8.15
C GLN A 46 1.27 5.05 9.68
N SER A 47 0.30 4.53 10.43
CA SER A 47 0.35 4.55 11.91
C SER A 47 1.53 3.77 12.46
N MET A 48 1.90 2.65 11.83
CA MET A 48 3.00 1.81 12.28
C MET A 48 4.38 2.42 12.05
N THR A 49 4.47 3.43 11.18
CA THR A 49 5.70 4.11 10.77
C THR A 49 5.74 5.58 11.18
N GLU A 50 4.69 6.05 11.87
CA GLU A 50 4.54 7.42 12.30
C GLU A 50 5.71 7.87 13.18
N SER A 51 6.14 9.13 13.01
CA SER A 51 7.23 9.73 13.78
C SER A 51 8.55 8.94 13.73
N GLY A 52 8.79 8.19 12.63
CA GLY A 52 10.01 7.42 12.42
C GLY A 52 10.05 6.08 13.16
N ARG A 53 8.90 5.63 13.67
CA ARG A 53 8.77 4.31 14.29
C ARG A 53 9.13 3.22 13.29
N THR A 54 9.70 2.13 13.81
CA THR A 54 9.94 0.90 13.06
C THR A 54 8.82 -0.08 13.40
N PRO A 55 8.09 -0.61 12.40
CA PRO A 55 7.05 -1.60 12.64
C PRO A 55 7.67 -2.90 13.16
N THR A 56 6.94 -3.61 14.01
CA THR A 56 7.35 -4.94 14.46
C THR A 56 7.21 -5.98 13.34
N GLU A 57 7.76 -7.17 13.53
CA GLU A 57 7.53 -8.29 12.61
C GLU A 57 6.04 -8.65 12.49
N ASP A 58 5.35 -8.84 13.61
CA ASP A 58 3.91 -9.10 13.64
C ASP A 58 3.09 -8.01 12.93
N GLU A 59 3.45 -6.73 13.09
CA GLU A 59 2.80 -5.61 12.41
C GLU A 59 3.00 -5.70 10.90
N ARG A 60 4.21 -6.07 10.44
CA ARG A 60 4.50 -6.29 9.02
C ARG A 60 3.72 -7.47 8.45
N GLU A 61 3.66 -8.59 9.16
CA GLU A 61 2.93 -9.79 8.75
C GLU A 61 1.40 -9.57 8.71
N SER A 62 0.88 -8.62 9.48
CA SER A 62 -0.54 -8.27 9.47
C SER A 62 -1.00 -7.61 8.16
N ILE A 63 -0.08 -7.07 7.36
CA ILE A 63 -0.39 -6.41 6.10
C ILE A 63 -0.35 -7.42 4.95
N THR A 64 -1.46 -7.49 4.21
CA THR A 64 -1.71 -8.48 3.15
C THR A 64 -2.05 -7.81 1.82
N ILE A 65 -1.71 -6.53 1.67
CA ILE A 65 -2.16 -5.68 0.57
C ILE A 65 -1.65 -6.14 -0.80
N GLY A 66 -0.42 -6.67 -0.86
CA GLY A 66 0.12 -7.27 -2.09
C GLY A 66 -0.67 -8.50 -2.54
N LEU A 67 -1.08 -9.36 -1.60
CA LEU A 67 -1.91 -10.53 -1.90
C LEU A 67 -3.32 -10.13 -2.36
N LEU A 68 -3.92 -9.11 -1.73
CA LEU A 68 -5.22 -8.59 -2.13
C LEU A 68 -5.17 -7.99 -3.54
N ALA A 69 -4.14 -7.21 -3.86
CA ALA A 69 -3.96 -6.63 -5.19
C ALA A 69 -3.86 -7.72 -6.26
N ALA A 70 -3.00 -8.72 -6.03
CA ALA A 70 -2.80 -9.83 -6.96
C ALA A 70 -4.07 -10.67 -7.18
N ARG A 71 -4.91 -10.84 -6.15
CA ARG A 71 -6.11 -11.70 -6.24
C ARG A 71 -7.32 -10.98 -6.84
N GLU A 72 -7.49 -9.71 -6.54
CA GLU A 72 -8.76 -9.00 -6.75
C GLU A 72 -8.68 -7.89 -7.81
N LEU A 73 -7.49 -7.34 -8.06
CA LEU A 73 -7.31 -6.24 -9.01
C LEU A 73 -6.59 -6.69 -10.28
N GLU A 74 -5.87 -7.81 -10.24
CA GLU A 74 -5.16 -8.36 -11.38
C GLU A 74 -5.96 -9.45 -12.12
N PRO A 75 -5.82 -9.53 -13.46
CA PRO A 75 -5.08 -8.62 -14.32
C PRO A 75 -5.88 -7.33 -14.59
N ALA A 76 -5.25 -6.17 -14.39
CA ALA A 76 -5.80 -4.88 -14.81
C ALA A 76 -5.29 -4.50 -16.20
N GLN A 77 -6.16 -3.92 -17.03
CA GLN A 77 -5.80 -3.36 -18.34
C GLN A 77 -5.85 -1.83 -18.34
N ASP A 78 -6.55 -1.24 -17.36
CA ASP A 78 -6.64 0.20 -17.18
C ASP A 78 -5.30 0.73 -16.64
N PRO A 79 -4.64 1.67 -17.33
CA PRO A 79 -3.32 2.17 -16.91
C PRO A 79 -3.31 2.76 -15.49
N ASP A 80 -4.34 3.51 -15.12
CA ASP A 80 -4.44 4.13 -13.79
C ASP A 80 -4.57 3.06 -12.69
N LEU A 81 -5.27 1.96 -12.97
CA LEU A 81 -5.37 0.82 -12.07
C LEU A 81 -4.07 0.02 -12.01
N VAL A 82 -3.36 -0.15 -13.14
CA VAL A 82 -2.05 -0.82 -13.18
C VAL A 82 -1.04 -0.05 -12.33
N ASP A 83 -0.94 1.27 -12.49
CA ASP A 83 -0.03 2.11 -11.70
C ASP A 83 -0.37 2.12 -10.20
N PHE A 84 -1.66 1.97 -9.87
CA PHE A 84 -2.10 1.79 -8.48
C PHE A 84 -1.67 0.44 -7.91
N ILE A 85 -1.87 -0.66 -8.66
CA ILE A 85 -1.45 -2.02 -8.26
C ILE A 85 0.07 -2.09 -8.08
N GLU A 86 0.85 -1.51 -9.01
CA GLU A 86 2.31 -1.46 -8.89
C GLU A 86 2.73 -0.81 -7.56
N ARG A 87 2.12 0.33 -7.19
CA ARG A 87 2.41 0.98 -5.89
C ARG A 87 2.03 0.13 -4.68
N LEU A 88 0.93 -0.62 -4.73
CA LEU A 88 0.55 -1.53 -3.64
C LEU A 88 1.61 -2.61 -3.42
N HIS A 89 2.15 -3.18 -4.51
CA HIS A 89 3.22 -4.19 -4.42
C HIS A 89 4.52 -3.60 -3.91
N GLU A 90 4.93 -2.43 -4.40
CA GLU A 90 6.15 -1.76 -3.95
C GLU A 90 6.09 -1.39 -2.46
N LEU A 91 4.95 -0.83 -2.01
CA LEU A 91 4.71 -0.56 -0.59
C LEU A 91 4.77 -1.84 0.24
N ASN A 92 4.11 -2.91 -0.20
CA ASN A 92 4.12 -4.18 0.49
C ASN A 92 5.54 -4.78 0.58
N GLY A 93 6.29 -4.74 -0.52
CA GLY A 93 7.66 -5.24 -0.61
C GLY A 93 8.59 -4.48 0.33
N TYR A 94 8.57 -3.14 0.28
CA TYR A 94 9.38 -2.31 1.17
C TYR A 94 8.98 -2.51 2.64
N PHE A 95 7.68 -2.52 2.94
CA PHE A 95 7.18 -2.69 4.30
C PHE A 95 7.56 -4.05 4.88
N THR A 96 7.47 -5.11 4.09
CA THR A 96 7.88 -6.47 4.49
C THR A 96 9.37 -6.53 4.77
N ALA A 97 10.21 -5.99 3.88
CA ALA A 97 11.66 -6.03 4.03
C ALA A 97 12.17 -5.12 5.16
N TRP A 98 11.46 -4.03 5.45
CA TRP A 98 11.80 -2.92 6.36
C TRP A 98 13.29 -2.81 6.72
N PRO A 99 14.09 -2.07 5.93
CA PRO A 99 15.53 -2.08 6.09
C PRO A 99 15.98 -1.51 7.46
N PRO A 100 17.03 -2.09 8.07
CA PRO A 100 17.68 -1.49 9.22
C PRO A 100 18.23 -0.10 8.84
N ASN A 101 18.13 0.85 9.78
CA ASN A 101 18.62 2.22 9.61
C ASN A 101 20.12 2.27 9.28
#